data_AF-A0A534S6G1-F1
#
_entry.id   AF-A0A534S6G1-F1
#
_cell.length_a   1.000
_cell.length_b   1.000
_cell.length_c   1.000
_cell.angle_alpha   90.00
_cell.angle_beta   90.00
_cell.angle_gamma   90.00
#
_symmetry.space_group_name_H-M   'P 1'
#
loop_
_entity.id
_entity.type
_entity.pdbx_description
1 polymer ?
#
loop_
_entity_poly.entity_id
_entity_poly.type
_entity_poly.pdbx_seq_one_letter_code
_entity_poly.pdbx_strand_id
1 'polypeptide(L)'
;MKTIFLDIETVPTDPSLQENGLLEAQIQLNEAELLKKLSLSAVTAKIICIGYAVEPPVGCEVQALQGEETEIINAFWKLAADCNLFVGHNILDFDLRFIYQRSIIHQIKPSRDLPFARFRNAPIYDTMQEWSKWGREHASLDTLSKALSIPSPKES
;
A
#
# COMPACT_ATOMS: atom_id res chain seq x y z
N MET A 1 21.00 0.57 -9.02
CA MET A 1 20.12 1.70 -8.66
C MET A 1 19.62 1.31 -7.27
N LYS A 2 18.53 1.79 -6.69
CA LYS A 2 17.86 1.06 -5.61
C LYS A 2 16.38 1.08 -5.88
N THR A 3 15.87 -0.02 -6.41
CA THR A 3 14.44 -0.22 -6.66
C THR A 3 13.82 -0.93 -5.48
N ILE A 4 12.76 -0.37 -4.91
CA ILE A 4 11.97 -0.98 -3.84
C ILE A 4 10.62 -1.38 -4.40
N PHE A 5 10.30 -2.65 -4.30
CA PHE A 5 8.96 -3.19 -4.53
C PHE A 5 8.26 -3.22 -3.18
N LEU A 6 7.02 -2.75 -3.09
CA LEU A 6 6.29 -2.78 -1.82
C LEU A 6 4.79 -2.90 -1.99
N ASP A 7 4.16 -3.37 -0.92
CA ASP A 7 2.73 -3.46 -0.71
C ASP A 7 2.44 -3.26 0.79
N ILE A 8 1.31 -2.65 1.14
CA ILE A 8 0.91 -2.41 2.54
C ILE A 8 -0.33 -3.21 2.92
N GLU A 9 -0.37 -3.64 4.18
CA GLU A 9 -1.60 -4.19 4.76
C GLU A 9 -2.15 -3.24 5.82
N THR A 10 -3.48 -3.10 5.82
CA THR A 10 -4.19 -2.11 6.63
C THR A 10 -5.40 -2.71 7.30
N VAL A 11 -5.70 -2.23 8.50
CA VAL A 11 -6.90 -2.60 9.25
C VAL A 11 -7.59 -1.36 9.79
N PRO A 12 -8.93 -1.37 9.94
CA PRO A 12 -9.63 -0.26 10.55
C PRO A 12 -9.11 0.01 11.97
N THR A 13 -9.09 1.27 12.37
CA THR A 13 -8.73 1.66 13.74
C THR A 13 -9.89 1.38 14.69
N ASP A 14 -9.59 1.13 15.96
CA ASP A 14 -10.62 0.88 16.98
C ASP A 14 -11.66 2.01 17.06
N PRO A 15 -11.28 3.31 17.02
CA PRO A 15 -12.26 4.40 16.95
C PRO A 15 -13.17 4.30 15.72
N SER A 16 -12.63 3.97 14.54
CA SER A 16 -13.43 3.82 13.33
C SER A 16 -14.38 2.62 13.40
N LEU A 17 -13.96 1.52 14.00
CA LEU A 17 -14.84 0.38 14.24
C LEU A 17 -15.99 0.76 15.20
N GLN A 18 -15.67 1.49 16.27
CA GLN A 18 -16.65 1.96 17.24
C GLN A 18 -17.67 2.94 16.62
N GLU A 19 -17.20 3.95 15.90
CA GLU A 19 -18.05 4.97 15.26
C GLU A 19 -19.02 4.37 14.22
N ASN A 20 -18.66 3.23 13.62
CA ASN A 20 -19.47 2.54 12.62
C ASN A 20 -20.26 1.35 13.21
N GLY A 21 -20.30 1.20 14.54
CA GLY A 21 -21.08 0.15 15.21
C GLY A 21 -20.60 -1.27 14.93
N LEU A 22 -19.33 -1.45 14.55
CA LEU A 22 -18.73 -2.74 14.20
C LEU A 22 -18.15 -3.51 15.41
N LEU A 23 -18.16 -2.90 16.60
CA LEU A 23 -17.79 -3.55 17.86
C LEU A 23 -19.02 -4.10 18.60
N GLU A 24 -20.22 -3.83 18.11
CA GLU A 24 -21.47 -4.27 18.71
C GLU A 24 -21.82 -5.68 18.22
N ALA A 25 -22.33 -6.55 19.11
CA ALA A 25 -22.62 -7.96 18.80
C ALA A 25 -23.79 -8.19 17.82
N GLN A 26 -24.27 -7.14 17.13
CA GLN A 26 -25.34 -7.25 16.16
C GLN A 26 -24.76 -7.47 14.77
N ILE A 27 -25.11 -8.61 14.16
CA ILE A 27 -24.73 -8.96 12.80
C ILE A 27 -25.32 -7.92 11.84
N GLN A 28 -24.47 -7.04 11.30
CA GLN A 28 -24.84 -6.18 10.19
C GLN A 28 -24.63 -6.96 8.88
N LEU A 29 -25.66 -7.04 8.04
CA LEU A 29 -25.60 -7.73 6.73
C LEU A 29 -24.47 -7.23 5.80
N ASN A 30 -23.89 -6.06 6.09
CA ASN A 30 -22.86 -5.39 5.28
C ASN A 30 -21.51 -5.23 6.01
N GLU A 31 -21.29 -5.93 7.12
CA GLU A 31 -20.08 -5.80 7.96
C GLU A 31 -18.79 -5.94 7.13
N ALA A 32 -18.68 -6.97 6.30
CA ALA A 32 -17.48 -7.22 5.48
C ALA A 32 -17.21 -6.10 4.45
N GLU A 33 -18.26 -5.55 3.84
CA GLU A 33 -18.13 -4.43 2.91
C GLU A 33 -17.69 -3.16 3.60
N LEU A 34 -18.23 -2.91 4.81
CA LEU A 34 -17.88 -1.76 5.63
C LEU A 34 -16.44 -1.87 6.12
N LEU A 35 -16.01 -3.02 6.64
CA LEU A 35 -14.63 -3.29 7.02
C LEU A 35 -13.68 -3.02 5.87
N LYS A 36 -13.98 -3.54 4.68
CA LYS A 36 -13.17 -3.30 3.48
C LYS A 36 -13.09 -1.80 3.16
N LYS A 37 -14.21 -1.08 3.20
CA LYS A 37 -14.22 0.37 2.93
C LYS A 37 -13.37 1.15 3.94
N LEU A 38 -13.45 0.78 5.23
CA LEU A 38 -12.68 1.43 6.29
C LEU A 38 -11.18 1.14 6.16
N SER A 39 -10.78 -0.07 5.76
CA SER A 39 -9.37 -0.42 5.51
C SER A 39 -8.76 0.39 4.38
N LEU A 40 -9.54 0.83 3.39
CA LEU A 40 -9.03 1.52 2.20
C LEU A 40 -8.75 3.03 2.40
N SER A 41 -8.84 3.56 3.62
CA SER A 41 -8.64 4.98 3.92
C SER A 41 -7.70 5.20 5.10
N ALA A 42 -6.66 6.01 4.90
CA ALA A 42 -5.68 6.35 5.94
C ALA A 42 -6.28 7.12 7.13
N VAL A 43 -7.48 7.68 6.98
CA VAL A 43 -8.21 8.35 8.07
C VAL A 43 -8.81 7.32 9.02
N THR A 44 -9.34 6.22 8.48
CA THR A 44 -10.12 5.22 9.23
C THR A 44 -9.34 3.95 9.56
N ALA A 45 -8.19 3.76 8.94
CA ALA A 45 -7.35 2.58 9.10
C ALA A 45 -5.91 2.93 9.47
N LYS A 46 -5.23 1.93 10.04
CA LYS A 46 -3.82 1.92 10.39
C LYS A 46 -3.07 0.89 9.56
N ILE A 47 -1.78 1.14 9.33
CA ILE A 47 -0.86 0.19 8.70
C ILE A 47 -0.45 -0.87 9.73
N ILE A 48 -0.56 -2.14 9.36
CA ILE A 48 -0.13 -3.28 10.22
C ILE A 48 1.19 -3.89 9.77
N CYS A 49 1.50 -3.82 8.48
CA CYS A 49 2.80 -4.19 7.96
C CYS A 49 3.05 -3.54 6.59
N ILE A 50 4.32 -3.50 6.21
CA ILE A 50 4.75 -3.16 4.84
C ILE A 50 5.62 -4.32 4.35
N GLY A 51 5.13 -5.06 3.36
CA GLY A 51 5.92 -6.05 2.64
C GLY A 51 6.79 -5.34 1.60
N TYR A 52 8.07 -5.68 1.51
CA TYR A 52 8.95 -5.07 0.52
C TYR A 52 10.09 -5.99 0.07
N ALA A 53 10.62 -5.69 -1.12
CA ALA A 53 11.84 -6.29 -1.66
C ALA A 53 12.73 -5.19 -2.28
N VAL A 54 14.04 -5.30 -2.14
CA VAL A 54 15.02 -4.34 -2.68
C VAL A 54 15.82 -4.99 -3.80
N GLU A 55 15.70 -4.45 -5.03
CA GLU A 55 16.38 -4.87 -6.27
C GLU A 55 16.50 -6.41 -6.46
N PRO A 56 15.45 -7.12 -6.90
CA PRO A 56 15.42 -8.56 -6.81
C PRO A 56 16.11 -9.23 -8.03
N PRO A 57 17.14 -10.07 -7.84
CA PRO A 57 17.29 -11.26 -8.66
C PRO A 57 16.12 -12.23 -8.42
N VAL A 58 15.91 -13.17 -9.34
CA VAL A 58 14.93 -14.26 -9.15
C VAL A 58 15.25 -14.99 -7.84
N GLY A 59 14.29 -15.08 -6.92
CA GLY A 59 14.46 -15.72 -5.61
C GLY A 59 14.89 -14.80 -4.46
N CYS A 60 14.82 -13.48 -4.63
CA CYS A 60 15.07 -12.53 -3.54
C CYS A 60 14.06 -12.71 -2.40
N GLU A 61 14.55 -12.68 -1.16
CA GLU A 61 13.69 -12.77 0.03
C GLU A 61 12.84 -11.51 0.18
N VAL A 62 11.54 -11.72 0.37
CA VAL A 62 10.61 -10.65 0.76
C VAL A 62 10.82 -10.36 2.25
N GLN A 63 10.95 -9.08 2.57
CA GLN A 63 11.05 -8.59 3.94
C GLN A 63 9.72 -7.95 4.35
N ALA A 64 9.44 -7.94 5.65
CA ALA A 64 8.27 -7.27 6.20
C ALA A 64 8.69 -6.31 7.31
N LEU A 65 8.21 -5.07 7.24
CA LEU A 65 8.21 -4.15 8.37
C LEU A 65 6.98 -4.47 9.22
N GLN A 66 7.20 -4.74 10.51
CA GLN A 66 6.18 -5.12 11.49
C GLN A 66 6.48 -4.40 12.81
N GLY A 67 5.48 -4.32 13.69
CA GLY A 67 5.58 -3.64 14.98
C GLY A 67 4.47 -2.63 15.17
N GLU A 68 4.70 -1.63 16.01
CA GLU A 68 3.76 -0.51 16.12
C GLU A 68 3.76 0.33 14.84
N GLU A 69 2.62 0.92 14.49
CA GLU A 69 2.46 1.65 13.21
C GLU A 69 3.53 2.76 13.04
N THR A 70 3.88 3.45 14.12
CA THR A 70 4.90 4.50 14.10
C THR A 70 6.30 3.94 13.83
N GLU A 71 6.63 2.74 14.31
CA GLU A 71 7.89 2.06 14.05
C GLU A 71 7.97 1.64 12.58
N ILE A 72 6.87 1.08 12.05
CA ILE A 72 6.74 0.70 10.65
C ILE A 72 6.96 1.91 9.73
N ILE A 73 6.28 3.03 9.99
CA ILE A 73 6.40 4.25 9.17
C ILE A 73 7.82 4.83 9.26
N ASN A 74 8.43 4.87 10.45
CA ASN A 74 9.80 5.34 10.60
C ASN A 74 10.79 4.43 9.84
N ALA A 75 10.62 3.12 9.91
CA ALA A 75 11.44 2.17 9.17
C ALA A 75 11.28 2.33 7.65
N PHE A 76 10.04 2.55 7.17
CA PHE A 76 9.79 2.86 5.77
C PHE A 76 10.55 4.12 5.33
N TRP A 77 10.48 5.22 6.08
CA TRP A 77 11.18 6.44 5.69
C TRP A 77 12.71 6.30 5.70
N LYS A 78 13.26 5.46 6.58
CA LYS A 78 14.69 5.09 6.53
C LYS A 78 15.03 4.35 5.24
N LEU A 79 14.21 3.38 4.82
CA LEU A 79 14.41 2.65 3.55
C LEU A 79 14.25 3.56 2.32
N ALA A 80 13.26 4.46 2.36
CA ALA A 80 12.92 5.38 1.29
C ALA A 80 14.00 6.44 1.00
N ALA A 81 14.83 6.76 2.00
CA ALA A 81 15.86 7.80 1.89
C ALA A 81 16.84 7.54 0.74
N ASP A 82 17.28 6.29 0.58
CA ASP A 82 18.24 5.87 -0.46
C ASP A 82 17.56 5.19 -1.66
N CYS A 83 16.23 5.20 -1.73
CA CYS A 83 15.48 4.60 -2.83
C CYS A 83 15.55 5.47 -4.09
N ASN A 84 15.78 4.87 -5.25
CA ASN A 84 15.69 5.58 -6.53
C ASN A 84 14.31 5.40 -7.19
N LEU A 85 13.70 4.22 -7.04
CA LEU A 85 12.46 3.86 -7.71
C LEU A 85 11.57 3.00 -6.81
N PHE A 86 10.35 3.45 -6.56
CA PHE A 86 9.30 2.63 -5.95
C PHE A 86 8.51 1.92 -7.03
N VAL A 87 8.23 0.64 -6.84
CA VAL A 87 7.45 -0.19 -7.77
C VAL A 87 6.35 -0.89 -7.00
N GLY A 88 5.15 -0.91 -7.57
CA GLY A 88 4.02 -1.65 -7.01
C GLY A 88 2.80 -1.59 -7.93
N HIS A 89 1.67 -2.06 -7.44
CA HIS A 89 0.42 -2.07 -8.20
C HIS A 89 -0.62 -1.18 -7.51
N ASN A 90 -1.01 -0.07 -8.15
CA ASN A 90 -1.78 1.01 -7.52
C ASN A 90 -1.04 1.73 -6.37
N ILE A 91 0.29 1.60 -6.34
CA ILE A 91 1.19 2.15 -5.32
C ILE A 91 1.14 3.69 -5.19
N LEU A 92 0.84 4.40 -6.29
CA LEU A 92 0.79 5.86 -6.32
C LEU A 92 -0.47 6.40 -5.61
N ASP A 93 -1.61 5.75 -5.85
CA ASP A 93 -2.92 6.21 -5.38
C ASP A 93 -3.33 5.54 -4.06
N PHE A 94 -2.71 4.41 -3.71
CA PHE A 94 -2.94 3.70 -2.45
C PHE A 94 -1.71 3.76 -1.55
N ASP A 95 -0.77 2.82 -1.65
CA ASP A 95 0.28 2.55 -0.66
C ASP A 95 1.07 3.78 -0.20
N LEU A 96 1.75 4.45 -1.14
CA LEU A 96 2.61 5.59 -0.81
C LEU A 96 1.80 6.78 -0.30
N ARG A 97 0.59 6.96 -0.84
CA ARG A 97 -0.33 8.01 -0.40
C ARG A 97 -0.83 7.74 1.02
N PHE A 98 -1.13 6.49 1.32
CA PHE A 98 -1.57 6.03 2.62
C PHE A 98 -0.47 6.22 3.65
N ILE A 99 0.76 5.74 3.37
CA ILE A 99 1.93 5.94 4.23
C ILE A 99 2.17 7.43 4.49
N TYR A 100 2.09 8.27 3.45
CA TYR A 100 2.25 9.72 3.60
C TYR A 100 1.18 10.32 4.52
N GLN A 101 -0.10 9.99 4.34
CA GLN A 101 -1.18 10.47 5.19
C GLN A 101 -1.03 10.00 6.65
N ARG A 102 -0.69 8.72 6.87
CA ARG A 102 -0.42 8.20 8.22
C ARG A 102 0.80 8.86 8.86
N SER A 103 1.82 9.21 8.07
CA SER A 103 2.97 9.98 8.56
C SER A 103 2.55 11.34 9.10
N ILE A 104 1.61 12.02 8.42
CA ILE A 104 1.06 13.30 8.92
C ILE A 104 0.28 13.08 10.23
N ILE A 105 -0.60 12.07 10.27
CA ILE A 105 -1.42 11.76 11.46
C ILE A 105 -0.55 11.50 12.68
N HIS A 106 0.57 10.79 12.51
CA HIS A 106 1.54 10.48 13.55
C HIS A 106 2.63 11.53 13.75
N GLN A 107 2.57 12.65 13.03
CA GLN A 107 3.58 13.73 13.08
C GLN A 107 5.01 13.25 12.76
N ILE A 108 5.13 12.22 11.92
CA ILE A 108 6.40 11.68 11.44
C ILE A 108 6.80 12.45 10.18
N LYS A 109 8.01 13.04 10.21
CA LYS A 109 8.54 13.78 9.06
C LYS A 109 9.03 12.81 7.97
N PRO A 110 8.51 12.90 6.73
CA PRO A 110 9.07 12.16 5.59
C PRO A 110 10.57 12.44 5.40
N SER A 111 11.34 11.39 5.11
CA SER A 111 12.79 11.53 4.82
C SER A 111 13.08 12.20 3.48
N ARG A 112 12.09 12.20 2.57
CA ARG A 112 12.14 12.79 1.24
C ARG A 112 10.75 13.19 0.80
N ASP A 113 10.71 14.06 -0.21
CA ASP A 113 9.48 14.33 -0.94
C ASP A 113 9.11 13.15 -1.85
N LEU A 114 7.82 12.83 -1.91
CA LEU A 114 7.25 11.84 -2.81
C LEU A 114 6.35 12.58 -3.80
N PRO A 115 6.78 12.76 -5.07
CA PRO A 115 6.00 13.50 -6.02
C PRO A 115 4.82 12.65 -6.50
N PHE A 116 3.65 12.86 -5.92
CA PHE A 116 2.37 12.23 -6.33
C PHE A 116 1.81 12.80 -7.64
N ALA A 117 2.67 13.27 -8.54
CA ALA A 117 2.26 13.78 -9.84
C ALA A 117 1.95 12.62 -10.79
N ARG A 118 0.82 12.72 -11.48
CA ARG A 118 0.42 11.77 -12.50
C ARG A 118 1.26 11.93 -13.77
N PHE A 119 1.22 10.92 -14.65
CA PHE A 119 1.93 10.88 -15.94
C PHE A 119 3.46 10.88 -15.81
N ARG A 120 3.97 10.39 -14.69
CA ARG A 120 5.41 10.19 -14.45
C ARG A 120 5.63 8.81 -13.87
N ASN A 121 6.65 8.11 -14.37
CA ASN A 121 7.01 6.76 -13.97
C ASN A 121 8.25 6.70 -13.07
N ALA A 122 8.77 7.87 -12.68
CA ALA A 122 9.88 8.02 -11.75
C ALA A 122 9.62 9.23 -10.82
N PRO A 123 9.92 9.11 -9.52
CA PRO A 123 10.50 7.96 -8.82
C PRO A 123 9.48 6.90 -8.39
N ILE A 124 8.24 6.94 -8.89
CA ILE A 124 7.18 5.97 -8.59
C ILE A 124 6.73 5.32 -9.89
N TYR A 125 6.92 4.02 -10.00
CA TYR A 125 6.49 3.20 -11.13
C TYR A 125 5.29 2.37 -10.72
N ASP A 126 4.10 2.87 -11.05
CA ASP A 126 2.84 2.19 -10.75
C ASP A 126 2.44 1.29 -11.92
N THR A 127 2.52 -0.02 -11.72
CA THR A 127 2.22 -1.01 -12.77
C THR A 127 0.78 -0.93 -13.27
N MET A 128 -0.17 -0.50 -12.44
CA MET A 128 -1.57 -0.34 -12.84
C MET A 128 -1.73 0.86 -13.79
N GLN A 129 -1.05 1.97 -13.48
CA GLN A 129 -1.06 3.17 -14.32
C GLN A 129 -0.28 2.96 -15.62
N GLU A 130 0.85 2.24 -15.56
CA GLU A 130 1.68 1.95 -16.74
C GLU A 130 1.03 0.95 -17.69
N TRP A 131 0.24 0.01 -17.17
CA TRP A 131 -0.61 -0.89 -17.96
C TRP A 131 -1.65 -0.10 -18.76
N SER A 132 -2.37 0.81 -18.11
CA SER A 132 -3.44 1.59 -18.75
C SER A 132 -2.93 2.76 -19.58
N LYS A 133 -1.62 2.99 -19.63
CA LYS A 133 -1.00 4.23 -20.15
C LYS A 133 -1.68 5.48 -19.59
N TRP A 134 -1.95 5.45 -18.28
CA TRP A 134 -2.62 6.52 -17.53
C TRP A 134 -4.07 6.80 -17.99
N GLY A 135 -4.68 5.83 -18.67
CA GLY A 135 -6.09 5.81 -19.05
C GLY A 135 -7.02 5.53 -17.86
N ARG A 136 -8.33 5.53 -18.14
CA ARG A 136 -9.37 5.28 -17.12
C ARG A 136 -9.59 3.81 -16.80
N GLU A 137 -9.20 2.93 -17.71
CA GLU A 137 -9.39 1.49 -17.56
C GLU A 137 -8.25 0.93 -16.72
N HIS A 138 -8.59 0.40 -15.54
CA HIS A 138 -7.64 -0.21 -14.64
C HIS A 138 -7.88 -1.72 -14.58
N ALA A 139 -6.80 -2.49 -14.46
CA ALA A 139 -6.85 -3.93 -14.28
C ALA A 139 -6.32 -4.28 -12.89
N SER A 140 -6.97 -5.22 -12.21
CA SER A 140 -6.47 -5.74 -10.95
C SER A 140 -5.18 -6.54 -11.15
N LEU A 141 -4.36 -6.66 -10.11
CA LEU A 141 -3.14 -7.45 -10.15
C LEU A 141 -3.40 -8.90 -10.58
N ASP A 142 -4.46 -9.52 -10.05
CA ASP A 142 -4.89 -10.88 -10.43
C ASP A 142 -5.27 -10.97 -11.92
N THR A 143 -6.03 -10.00 -12.43
CA THR A 143 -6.41 -9.93 -13.85
C THR A 143 -5.16 -9.81 -14.73
N LEU A 144 -4.22 -8.96 -14.32
CA LEU A 144 -2.98 -8.72 -15.07
C LEU A 144 -2.07 -9.96 -15.04
N SER A 145 -1.92 -10.62 -13.90
CA SER A 145 -1.14 -11.87 -13.79
C SER A 145 -1.66 -12.95 -14.73
N LYS A 146 -2.98 -13.15 -14.78
CA LYS A 146 -3.64 -14.11 -15.69
C LYS A 146 -3.40 -13.74 -17.16
N ALA A 147 -3.57 -12.47 -17.51
CA ALA A 147 -3.34 -11.98 -18.87
C ALA A 147 -1.88 -12.16 -19.33
N LEU A 148 -0.92 -12.02 -18.40
CA LEU A 148 0.51 -12.18 -18.65
C LEU A 148 1.01 -13.63 -18.51
N SER A 149 0.13 -14.58 -18.16
CA SER A 149 0.49 -15.99 -17.91
C SER A 149 1.56 -16.17 -16.83
N ILE A 150 1.49 -15.37 -15.76
CA ILE A 150 2.33 -15.48 -14.57
C ILE A 150 1.48 -15.88 -13.35
N PRO A 151 2.08 -16.49 -12.30
CA PRO A 151 1.34 -16.89 -11.11
C PRO A 151 0.58 -15.71 -10.47
N SER A 152 -0.67 -15.95 -10.10
CA SER A 152 -1.47 -14.95 -9.37
C SER A 152 -1.20 -15.04 -7.86
N PRO A 153 -1.17 -13.91 -7.13
CA PRO A 153 -1.12 -13.92 -5.67
C PRO A 153 -2.39 -14.52 -5.02
N LYS A 154 -3.44 -14.81 -5.80
CA LYS A 154 -4.68 -15.44 -5.32
C LYS A 154 -4.74 -16.96 -5.56
N GLU A 155 -3.71 -17.52 -6.18
CA GLU A 155 -3.63 -18.97 -6.48
C GLU A 155 -2.90 -19.77 -5.38
N SER A 156 -2.40 -19.08 -4.35
CA SER A 156 -1.73 -19.66 -3.17
C SER A 156 -2.67 -19.85 -1.98
#